data_AF-A0A7Z0M7M7-F1
#
_entry.id   AF-A0A7Z0M7M7-F1
#
_cell.length_a   1.000
_cell.length_b   1.000
_cell.length_c   1.000
_cell.angle_alpha   90.00
_cell.angle_beta   90.00
_cell.angle_gamma   90.00
#
_symmetry.space_group_name_H-M   'P 1'
#
loop_
_entity.id
_entity.type
_entity.pdbx_description
1 polymer ?
#
loop_
_entity_poly.entity_id
_entity_poly.type
_entity_poly.pdbx_seq_one_letter_code
_entity_poly.pdbx_strand_id
1 'polypeptide(L)'
;MKKFILTLGLLSLVIFLIKTYYDLRANLIHYSVYYAQNLDHDPDYDPVMAMIVDNLDYIPRPENDSIYYDFDGHSTIHSSNDDIYLTGSPNGYSLVNYFNAYEFTGNGKFLHFRIMASKDNFFDSSPERKQEA
;
A
#
# COMPACT_ATOMS: atom_id res chain seq x y z
N MET A 1 1.40 10.95 50.46
CA MET A 1 0.57 11.77 49.55
C MET A 1 1.32 12.24 48.30
N LYS A 2 2.41 13.02 48.40
CA LYS A 2 3.18 13.49 47.20
C LYS A 2 3.62 12.37 46.25
N LYS A 3 4.20 11.29 46.78
CA LYS A 3 4.62 10.12 45.97
C LYS A 3 3.44 9.45 45.25
N PHE A 4 2.29 9.34 45.91
CA PHE A 4 1.08 8.76 45.32
C PHE A 4 0.53 9.62 44.16
N ILE A 5 0.50 10.94 44.33
CA ILE A 5 0.10 11.89 43.28
C ILE A 5 1.07 11.81 42.09
N LEU A 6 2.38 11.74 42.36
CA LEU A 6 3.40 11.55 41.32
C LEU A 6 3.21 10.23 40.56
N THR A 7 2.97 9.12 41.26
CA THR A 7 2.74 7.81 40.63
C THR A 7 1.47 7.83 39.78
N LEU A 8 0.37 8.39 40.27
CA LEU A 8 -0.88 8.48 39.52
C LEU A 8 -0.74 9.39 38.29
N GLY A 9 -0.04 10.53 38.45
CA GLY A 9 0.26 11.43 37.33
C GLY A 9 1.10 10.75 36.24
N LEU A 10 2.11 9.97 36.63
CA LEU A 10 2.94 9.22 35.69
C LEU A 10 2.12 8.14 34.95
N LEU A 11 1.25 7.42 35.68
CA LEU A 11 0.37 6.41 35.08
C LEU A 11 -0.60 7.03 34.07
N SER A 12 -1.23 8.15 34.42
CA SER A 12 -2.12 8.89 33.51
C SER A 12 -1.38 9.37 32.26
N LEU A 13 -0.14 9.86 32.40
CA LEU A 13 0.68 10.26 31.26
C LEU A 13 0.99 9.07 30.35
N VAL A 14 1.37 7.92 30.92
CA VAL A 14 1.64 6.71 30.13
C VAL A 14 0.39 6.26 29.36
N ILE A 15 -0.77 6.24 30.01
CA ILE A 15 -2.05 5.89 29.34
C ILE A 15 -2.36 6.88 28.22
N PHE A 16 -2.18 8.17 28.45
CA PHE A 16 -2.40 9.21 27.45
C PHE A 16 -1.47 9.03 26.24
N LEU A 17 -0.18 8.74 26.45
CA LEU A 17 0.79 8.51 25.38
C LEU A 17 0.44 7.25 24.57
N ILE A 18 0.06 6.16 25.24
CA ILE A 18 -0.36 4.92 24.58
C ILE A 18 -1.60 5.18 23.72
N LYS A 19 -2.63 5.84 24.25
CA LYS A 19 -3.84 6.18 23.50
C LYS A 19 -3.51 7.05 22.28
N THR A 20 -2.71 8.10 22.48
CA THR A 20 -2.30 9.01 21.41
C THR A 20 -1.55 8.28 20.30
N TYR A 21 -0.66 7.34 20.66
CA TYR A 21 0.04 6.51 19.68
C TYR A 21 -0.92 5.68 18.83
N TYR A 22 -1.90 4.99 19.45
CA TYR A 22 -2.86 4.19 18.71
C TYR A 22 -3.79 5.04 17.83
N ASP A 23 -4.26 6.18 18.33
CA ASP A 23 -5.12 7.09 17.58
C ASP A 23 -4.36 7.65 16.36
N LEU A 24 -3.11 8.08 16.54
CA LEU A 24 -2.26 8.57 15.46
C LEU A 24 -2.00 7.48 14.42
N ARG A 25 -1.66 6.27 14.86
CA ARG A 25 -1.43 5.14 13.96
C ARG A 25 -2.67 4.80 13.14
N ALA A 26 -3.85 4.75 13.77
CA ALA A 26 -5.10 4.48 13.08
C ALA A 26 -5.42 5.55 12.03
N ASN A 27 -5.18 6.82 12.36
CA ASN A 27 -5.37 7.94 11.44
C ASN A 27 -4.41 7.87 10.24
N LEU A 28 -3.12 7.61 10.48
CA LEU A 28 -2.12 7.47 9.42
C LEU A 28 -2.42 6.31 8.46
N ILE A 29 -2.92 5.19 8.97
CA ILE A 29 -3.31 4.02 8.16
C ILE A 29 -4.59 4.32 7.36
N HIS A 30 -5.61 4.88 8.01
CA HIS A 30 -6.90 5.11 7.36
C HIS A 30 -6.83 6.19 6.27
N TYR A 31 -5.98 7.21 6.45
CA TYR A 31 -5.76 8.28 5.48
C TYR A 31 -4.42 8.15 4.74
N SER A 32 -3.81 6.95 4.73
CA SER A 32 -2.48 6.72 4.14
C SER A 32 -2.40 7.15 2.68
N VAL A 33 -3.40 6.81 1.88
CA VAL A 33 -3.52 7.19 0.46
C VAL A 33 -3.59 8.71 0.31
N TYR A 34 -4.38 9.39 1.15
CA TYR A 34 -4.46 10.84 1.14
C TYR A 34 -3.11 11.48 1.47
N TYR A 35 -2.39 10.99 2.48
CA TYR A 35 -1.06 11.48 2.79
C TYR A 35 -0.07 11.23 1.64
N ALA A 36 -0.07 10.04 1.03
CA ALA A 36 0.78 9.73 -0.10
C ALA A 36 0.54 10.66 -1.30
N GLN A 37 -0.72 11.04 -1.57
CA GLN A 37 -1.08 11.95 -2.66
C GLN A 37 -0.70 13.41 -2.41
N ASN A 38 -0.58 13.83 -1.14
CA ASN A 38 -0.42 15.24 -0.78
C ASN A 38 0.97 15.59 -0.24
N LEU A 39 1.87 14.60 -0.11
CA LEU A 39 3.25 14.81 0.29
C LEU A 39 4.16 14.79 -0.94
N ASP A 40 5.14 15.69 -0.97
CA ASP A 40 6.18 15.65 -2.01
C ASP A 40 6.95 14.32 -1.89
N HIS A 41 7.03 13.61 -3.02
CA HIS A 41 7.80 12.38 -3.13
C HIS A 41 8.62 12.39 -4.42
N ASP A 42 9.65 11.54 -4.44
CA ASP A 42 10.47 11.34 -5.63
C ASP A 42 9.62 10.68 -6.74
N PRO A 43 9.62 11.23 -7.98
CA PRO A 43 8.84 10.71 -9.11
C PRO A 43 9.29 9.32 -9.60
N ASP A 44 10.37 8.76 -9.05
CA ASP A 44 10.74 7.37 -9.26
C ASP A 44 9.92 6.37 -8.43
N TYR A 45 9.17 6.84 -7.44
CA TYR A 45 8.41 6.01 -6.52
C TYR A 45 6.93 6.35 -6.60
N ASP A 46 6.09 5.32 -6.54
CA ASP A 46 4.65 5.44 -6.38
C ASP A 46 4.24 5.04 -4.93
N PRO A 47 4.29 5.99 -3.98
CA PRO A 47 3.83 5.73 -2.63
C PRO A 47 2.31 5.57 -2.54
N VAL A 48 1.54 6.07 -3.53
CA VAL A 48 0.09 5.97 -3.55
C VAL A 48 -0.31 4.51 -3.79
N MET A 49 0.27 3.87 -4.81
CA MET A 49 0.10 2.44 -5.07
C MET A 49 0.48 1.60 -3.84
N ALA A 50 1.64 1.86 -3.24
CA ALA A 50 2.08 1.15 -2.04
C ALA A 50 1.07 1.29 -0.88
N MET A 51 0.61 2.51 -0.59
CA MET A 51 -0.34 2.76 0.50
C MET A 51 -1.72 2.14 0.25
N ILE A 52 -2.16 2.08 -1.00
CA ILE A 52 -3.41 1.41 -1.39
C ILE A 52 -3.34 -0.08 -1.06
N VAL A 53 -2.25 -0.75 -1.44
CA VAL A 53 -2.10 -2.20 -1.28
C VAL A 53 -1.83 -2.60 0.17
N ASP A 54 -0.90 -1.91 0.84
CA ASP A 54 -0.49 -2.23 2.21
C ASP A 54 -1.60 -1.99 3.24
N ASN A 55 -2.51 -1.05 2.97
CA ASN A 55 -3.57 -0.67 3.89
C ASN A 55 -4.96 -1.08 3.39
N LEU A 56 -5.05 -2.02 2.45
CA LEU A 56 -6.31 -2.39 1.79
C LEU A 56 -7.42 -2.79 2.77
N ASP A 57 -7.07 -3.43 3.88
CA ASP A 57 -7.99 -3.81 4.98
C ASP A 57 -8.71 -2.61 5.63
N TYR A 58 -8.11 -1.43 5.54
CA TYR A 58 -8.59 -0.19 6.18
C TYR A 58 -9.25 0.77 5.20
N ILE A 59 -9.19 0.46 3.91
CA ILE A 59 -9.82 1.24 2.84
C ILE A 59 -11.25 0.70 2.66
N PRO A 60 -12.28 1.57 2.65
CA PRO A 60 -13.64 1.15 2.37
C PRO A 60 -13.73 0.39 1.04
N ARG A 61 -14.51 -0.69 1.02
CA ARG A 61 -14.78 -1.40 -0.21
C ARG A 61 -15.58 -0.50 -1.17
N PRO A 62 -15.30 -0.57 -2.48
CA PRO A 62 -16.11 0.11 -3.48
C PRO A 62 -17.58 -0.32 -3.37
N GLU A 63 -18.50 0.60 -3.61
CA GLU A 63 -19.95 0.31 -3.59
C GLU A 63 -20.41 -0.51 -4.80
N ASN A 64 -19.61 -0.55 -5.87
CA ASN A 64 -19.89 -1.31 -7.07
C ASN A 64 -19.01 -2.57 -7.14
N ASP A 65 -19.50 -3.60 -7.81
CA ASP A 65 -18.79 -4.87 -7.98
C ASP A 65 -17.71 -4.80 -9.08
N SER A 66 -17.41 -3.61 -9.62
CA SER A 66 -16.41 -3.47 -10.69
C SER A 66 -14.98 -3.58 -10.19
N ILE A 67 -14.79 -3.36 -8.88
CA ILE A 67 -13.52 -3.52 -8.19
C ILE A 67 -13.79 -4.31 -6.91
N TYR A 68 -13.03 -5.37 -6.68
CA TYR A 68 -13.14 -6.16 -5.45
C TYR A 68 -11.77 -6.41 -4.83
N TYR A 69 -11.79 -6.57 -3.51
CA TYR A 69 -10.59 -6.82 -2.72
C TYR A 69 -10.52 -8.29 -2.36
N ASP A 70 -9.35 -8.88 -2.59
CA ASP A 70 -8.99 -10.21 -2.14
C ASP A 70 -7.90 -10.10 -1.06
N PHE A 71 -8.11 -10.85 0.01
CA PHE A 71 -7.24 -10.91 1.18
C PHE A 71 -6.74 -12.32 1.44
N ASP A 72 -7.11 -13.31 0.60
CA ASP A 72 -6.58 -14.67 0.69
C ASP A 72 -5.16 -14.73 0.12
N GLY A 73 -4.18 -14.62 1.02
CA GLY A 73 -2.76 -14.54 0.67
C GLY A 73 -2.25 -13.10 0.68
N HIS A 74 -2.10 -12.50 -0.50
CA HIS A 74 -1.65 -11.12 -0.66
C HIS A 74 -2.83 -10.16 -0.78
N SER A 75 -2.74 -8.96 -0.20
CA SER A 75 -3.69 -7.88 -0.45
C SER A 75 -3.73 -7.60 -1.95
N THR A 76 -4.87 -7.87 -2.57
CA THR A 76 -5.04 -7.79 -4.01
C THR A 76 -6.32 -7.05 -4.35
N ILE A 77 -6.22 -6.16 -5.34
CA ILE A 77 -7.35 -5.43 -5.91
C ILE A 77 -7.54 -5.96 -7.32
N HIS A 78 -8.75 -6.43 -7.62
CA HIS A 78 -9.12 -6.91 -8.94
C HIS A 78 -10.10 -5.96 -9.62
N SER A 79 -9.93 -5.76 -10.92
CA SER A 79 -11.01 -5.27 -11.79
C SER A 79 -11.90 -6.45 -12.18
N SER A 80 -13.22 -6.26 -12.21
CA SER A 80 -14.17 -7.30 -12.65
C SER A 80 -14.27 -7.43 -14.16
N ASN A 81 -13.90 -6.37 -14.89
CA ASN A 81 -14.15 -6.24 -16.33
C ASN A 81 -12.90 -6.50 -17.16
N ASP A 82 -11.74 -6.45 -16.52
CA ASP A 82 -10.44 -6.66 -17.15
C ASP A 82 -9.68 -7.69 -16.31
N ASP A 83 -8.83 -8.50 -16.94
CA ASP A 83 -7.85 -9.37 -16.25
C ASP A 83 -6.74 -8.52 -15.60
N ILE A 84 -7.13 -7.45 -14.91
CA ILE A 84 -6.26 -6.47 -14.27
C ILE A 84 -6.34 -6.68 -12.76
N TYR A 85 -5.19 -6.80 -12.13
CA TYR A 85 -5.09 -6.79 -10.68
C TYR A 85 -3.83 -6.10 -10.20
N LEU A 86 -3.93 -5.47 -9.04
CA LEU A 86 -2.81 -4.91 -8.30
C LEU A 86 -2.63 -5.75 -7.04
N THR A 87 -1.45 -6.34 -6.85
CA THR A 87 -1.14 -7.17 -5.67
C THR A 87 0.17 -6.73 -5.04
N GLY A 88 0.31 -6.98 -3.73
CA GLY A 88 1.52 -6.62 -2.99
C GLY A 88 1.95 -7.67 -1.99
N SER A 89 3.26 -7.75 -1.80
CA SER A 89 3.92 -8.56 -0.78
C SER A 89 5.00 -7.73 -0.10
N PRO A 90 5.57 -8.19 1.03
CA PRO A 90 6.70 -7.52 1.66
C PRO A 90 7.92 -7.29 0.73
N ASN A 91 7.99 -8.01 -0.39
CA ASN A 91 9.10 -7.93 -1.34
C ASN A 91 8.85 -6.95 -2.50
N GLY A 92 7.62 -6.49 -2.70
CA GLY A 92 7.26 -5.66 -3.85
C GLY A 92 5.79 -5.77 -4.27
N TYR A 93 5.45 -4.99 -5.28
CA TYR A 93 4.10 -4.90 -5.84
C TYR A 93 4.12 -5.30 -7.31
N SER A 94 2.99 -5.82 -7.79
CA SER A 94 2.79 -6.18 -9.18
C SER A 94 1.47 -5.62 -9.67
N LEU A 95 1.50 -4.78 -10.70
CA LEU A 95 0.34 -4.43 -11.51
C LEU A 95 0.31 -5.38 -12.70
N VAL A 96 -0.71 -6.22 -12.74
CA VAL A 96 -0.87 -7.22 -13.78
C VAL A 96 -2.04 -6.85 -14.67
N ASN A 97 -1.86 -6.99 -15.97
CA ASN A 97 -2.90 -6.90 -16.98
C ASN A 97 -2.73 -8.08 -17.95
N TYR A 98 -3.58 -9.10 -17.80
CA TYR A 98 -3.54 -10.32 -18.58
C TYR A 98 -2.15 -11.00 -18.51
N PHE A 99 -1.34 -10.96 -19.57
CA PHE A 99 0.02 -11.50 -19.57
C PHE A 99 1.10 -10.48 -19.22
N ASN A 100 0.76 -9.21 -19.09
CA ASN A 100 1.69 -8.13 -18.79
C ASN A 100 1.78 -7.94 -17.28
N ALA A 101 2.99 -7.81 -16.74
CA ALA A 101 3.21 -7.47 -15.34
C ALA A 101 4.21 -6.32 -15.23
N TYR A 102 3.83 -5.28 -14.50
CA TYR A 102 4.71 -4.20 -14.08
C TYR A 102 5.08 -4.46 -12.62
N GLU A 103 6.37 -4.65 -12.37
CA GLU A 103 6.90 -5.01 -11.05
C GLU A 103 7.52 -3.79 -10.38
N PHE A 104 7.31 -3.69 -9.07
CA PHE A 104 7.79 -2.58 -8.24
C PHE A 104 8.47 -3.11 -6.98
N THR A 105 9.44 -2.36 -6.46
CA THR A 105 10.03 -2.63 -5.14
C THR A 105 9.00 -2.42 -4.02
N GLY A 106 9.29 -2.91 -2.81
CA GLY A 106 8.43 -2.70 -1.63
C GLY A 106 8.22 -1.23 -1.21
N ASN A 107 8.95 -0.28 -1.79
CA ASN A 107 8.73 1.16 -1.61
C ASN A 107 8.12 1.85 -2.85
N GLY A 108 7.60 1.08 -3.81
CA GLY A 108 6.87 1.60 -4.96
C GLY A 108 7.75 2.08 -6.12
N LYS A 109 9.03 1.71 -6.17
CA LYS A 109 9.89 2.04 -7.32
C LYS A 109 9.65 1.06 -8.45
N PHE A 110 9.38 1.57 -9.64
CA PHE A 110 9.30 0.72 -10.84
C PHE A 110 10.62 -0.05 -11.05
N LEU A 111 10.51 -1.37 -11.24
CA LEU A 111 11.64 -2.26 -11.50
C LEU A 111 11.73 -2.61 -12.97
N HIS A 112 10.70 -3.26 -13.50
CA HIS A 112 10.62 -3.70 -14.88
C HIS A 112 9.21 -4.15 -15.24
N PHE A 113 8.93 -4.12 -16.53
CA PHE A 113 7.84 -4.84 -17.16
C PHE A 113 8.29 -6.26 -17.53
N ARG A 114 7.39 -7.23 -17.47
CA ARG A 114 7.59 -8.59 -18.00
C ARG A 114 6.33 -9.14 -18.64
N ILE A 115 6.51 -10.10 -19.55
CA ILE A 115 5.42 -10.89 -20.13
C ILE A 115 5.42 -12.26 -19.47
N MET A 116 4.42 -12.54 -18.64
CA MET A 116 4.35 -13.76 -17.81
C MET A 116 4.24 -15.06 -18.63
N ALA A 117 3.58 -15.01 -19.80
CA ALA A 117 3.44 -16.18 -20.68
C ALA A 117 4.61 -16.34 -21.68
N SER A 118 5.62 -15.48 -21.61
CA SER A 118 6.75 -15.54 -22.53
C SER A 118 7.67 -16.71 -22.20
N LYS A 119 8.06 -17.47 -23.23
CA LYS A 119 8.93 -18.63 -23.12
C LYS A 119 10.38 -18.25 -22.77
N ASP A 120 10.77 -17.05 -23.20
CA ASP A 120 12.01 -16.40 -22.81
C ASP A 120 11.64 -15.31 -21.80
N ASN A 121 12.31 -15.25 -20.64
CA ASN A 121 12.03 -14.28 -19.58
C ASN A 121 12.27 -12.85 -20.09
N PHE A 122 11.26 -12.26 -20.74
CA PHE A 122 11.32 -10.91 -21.30
C PHE A 122 11.16 -9.90 -20.16
N PHE A 123 12.14 -9.01 -20.03
CA PHE A 123 12.16 -7.92 -19.07
C PHE A 123 12.47 -6.61 -19.77
N ASP A 124 11.74 -5.56 -19.42
CA ASP A 124 11.90 -4.23 -20.00
C ASP A 124 11.78 -3.16 -18.89
N SER A 125 12.87 -2.46 -18.62
CA SER A 125 12.92 -1.40 -17.61
C SER A 125 12.99 -0.01 -18.25
N SER A 126 12.50 0.14 -19.48
CA SER A 126 12.58 1.41 -20.21
C SER A 126 11.71 2.51 -19.57
N PRO A 127 12.04 3.79 -19.79
CA PRO A 127 11.21 4.91 -19.36
C PRO A 127 9.78 4.87 -19.93
N GLU A 128 9.60 4.30 -21.13
CA GLU A 128 8.28 4.11 -21.74
C GLU A 128 7.44 3.13 -20.91
N ARG A 129 8.01 1.97 -20.52
CA ARG A 129 7.33 1.02 -19.64
C ARG A 129 7.01 1.59 -18.27
N LYS A 130 7.90 2.44 -17.74
CA LYS A 130 7.63 3.16 -16.49
C LYS A 130 6.44 4.12 -16.61
N GLN A 131 6.22 4.74 -17.78
CA GLN A 131 5.09 5.65 -18.00
C GLN A 131 3.77 4.94 -18.30
N GLU A 132 3.84 3.69 -18.79
CA GLU A 132 2.65 2.83 -19.02
C GLU A 132 2.10 2.22 -17.73
N ALA A 133 2.95 2.10 -16.70
CA ALA A 133 2.62 1.58 -15.38
C ALA A 133 1.86 2.62 -14.55
#